data_AF-A0A9W6Z6R8-F1
#
_entry.id   AF-A0A9W6Z6R8-F1
#
_cell.length_a   1.000
_cell.length_b   1.000
_cell.length_c   1.000
_cell.angle_alpha   90.00
_cell.angle_beta   90.00
_cell.angle_gamma   90.00
#
_symmetry.space_group_name_H-M   'P 1'
#
loop_
_entity.id
_entity.type
_entity.pdbx_description
1 polymer ?
#
loop_
_entity_poly.entity_id
_entity_poly.type
_entity_poly.pdbx_seq_one_letter_code
_entity_poly.pdbx_strand_id
1 'polypeptide(L)'
;MGTDKVKFAEDEVGGGDGKPRRRGERTSFAGGMYEKKKKKAVGEPEMYSSQSADALQGKDERRKRTFNTMGVTAGVRAAMDEAMGSLLAGVDTDMAAEEKLQAVMIAAKETGMSVEKIFSYFKNSTTDSSDLTTEQFGTALRNLSPTIFDLGPDEVSVLVEKFDTDGDGKVSYPEFRHYCYYSISAVCWRAERLRMEKSGEMDKLEDEYHHVHDGTPLHHFAGGNPETVKLELGEKIYDGNKLYWRSNVTIHIKMWHNEEISCITVLCWSETDDKHFPPLYINSDMIHVDEAAIEGKVAQIASDQGKQKVQQTHEQLRKDVLKDFYSTHILARLKVPDASNPFPKKEVANKLPPLTPRTETLMPFLSLLSTDTINIMIPRPQNMDEPPPFQKLEHVSLDNFNNLLADLNKDQKHAKKLTTNAERMTKLLDMSLTAFKNAEGERKRKATMSVEKRRWLSIFTTWIVRQQVLKVKELLKDSPAYLSLMQETEEKKAAAAAGLELPPI
;
A
#
# COMPACT_ATOMS: atom_id res chain seq x y z
N MET A 1 -33.80 -61.01 0.10
CA MET A 1 -35.22 -60.99 -0.34
C MET A 1 -35.83 -59.69 0.16
N GLY A 2 -36.41 -58.89 -0.73
CA GLY A 2 -37.02 -57.59 -0.42
C GLY A 2 -36.32 -56.43 -1.13
N THR A 3 -36.63 -56.21 -2.41
CA THR A 3 -36.27 -54.99 -3.15
C THR A 3 -37.56 -54.24 -3.47
N ASP A 4 -37.78 -53.12 -2.78
CA ASP A 4 -38.92 -52.24 -3.04
C ASP A 4 -38.69 -51.40 -4.30
N LYS A 5 -39.60 -51.58 -5.26
CA LYS A 5 -39.69 -50.80 -6.49
C LYS A 5 -40.62 -49.62 -6.26
N VAL A 6 -40.09 -48.41 -6.32
CA VAL A 6 -40.88 -47.17 -6.39
C VAL A 6 -41.30 -46.94 -7.85
N LYS A 7 -42.61 -46.96 -8.09
CA LYS A 7 -43.25 -46.59 -9.36
C LYS A 7 -43.35 -45.06 -9.45
N PHE A 8 -42.83 -44.48 -10.52
CA PHE A 8 -43.19 -43.11 -10.94
C PHE A 8 -44.32 -43.19 -11.94
N ALA A 9 -45.37 -42.40 -11.68
CA ALA A 9 -46.52 -42.24 -12.56
C ALA A 9 -46.19 -41.27 -13.70
N GLU A 10 -46.54 -41.71 -14.91
CA GLU A 10 -46.66 -40.88 -16.10
C GLU A 10 -47.99 -40.12 -16.00
N ASP A 11 -47.95 -38.80 -16.18
CA ASP A 11 -49.14 -38.01 -16.51
C ASP A 11 -48.85 -37.24 -17.79
N GLU A 12 -49.74 -37.48 -18.75
CA GLU A 12 -49.75 -36.98 -20.12
C GLU A 12 -50.67 -35.76 -20.26
N VAL A 13 -50.28 -34.86 -21.18
CA VAL A 13 -51.12 -34.03 -22.06
C VAL A 13 -51.86 -32.81 -21.47
N GLY A 14 -51.40 -31.64 -21.90
CA GLY A 14 -52.16 -30.40 -21.95
C GLY A 14 -51.64 -29.48 -23.07
N GLY A 15 -52.22 -29.62 -24.27
CA GLY A 15 -51.94 -28.76 -25.42
C GLY A 15 -52.46 -27.34 -25.23
N GLY A 16 -51.72 -26.35 -25.76
CA GLY A 16 -52.07 -24.94 -25.70
C GLY A 16 -51.56 -24.18 -26.92
N ASP A 17 -52.50 -23.65 -27.68
CA ASP A 17 -52.39 -23.04 -29.00
C ASP A 17 -51.39 -21.87 -29.14
N GLY A 18 -50.79 -21.82 -30.32
CA GLY A 18 -49.89 -20.77 -30.76
C GLY A 18 -50.56 -19.43 -31.11
N LYS A 19 -49.77 -18.35 -30.98
CA LYS A 19 -49.88 -17.13 -31.79
C LYS A 19 -48.50 -16.58 -32.12
N PRO A 20 -48.23 -16.16 -33.38
CA PRO A 20 -46.93 -15.67 -33.81
C PRO A 20 -46.67 -14.24 -33.31
N ARG A 21 -45.53 -14.01 -32.66
CA ARG A 21 -45.07 -12.67 -32.31
C ARG A 21 -44.50 -11.97 -33.54
N ARG A 22 -45.15 -10.88 -33.91
CA ARG A 22 -44.77 -9.95 -34.99
C ARG A 22 -43.38 -9.37 -34.75
N ARG A 23 -42.54 -9.48 -35.78
CA ARG A 23 -41.27 -8.78 -35.95
C ARG A 23 -41.59 -7.29 -36.20
N GLY A 24 -41.27 -6.44 -35.22
CA GLY A 24 -41.35 -4.99 -35.38
C GLY A 24 -40.12 -4.49 -36.12
N GLU A 25 -40.30 -4.16 -37.41
CA GLU A 25 -39.40 -3.30 -38.17
C GLU A 25 -39.33 -1.93 -37.49
N ARG A 26 -38.13 -1.50 -37.11
CA ARG A 26 -37.84 -0.09 -36.83
C ARG A 26 -36.86 0.42 -37.87
N THR A 27 -37.47 1.02 -38.88
CA THR A 27 -37.07 2.22 -39.61
C THR A 27 -35.68 2.77 -39.31
N SER A 28 -34.85 2.70 -40.35
CA SER A 28 -33.71 3.56 -40.63
C SER A 28 -34.07 5.05 -40.47
N PHE A 29 -33.37 5.74 -39.57
CA PHE A 29 -33.35 7.20 -39.52
C PHE A 29 -32.03 7.69 -40.14
N ALA A 30 -32.18 8.35 -41.28
CA ALA A 30 -31.16 9.15 -41.97
C ALA A 30 -30.52 10.14 -40.97
N GLY A 31 -29.20 10.35 -40.97
CA GLY A 31 -28.53 11.10 -42.03
C GLY A 31 -28.29 12.54 -41.54
N GLY A 32 -27.23 12.73 -40.74
CA GLY A 32 -26.71 14.04 -40.36
C GLY A 32 -25.20 14.06 -40.59
N MET A 33 -24.81 14.66 -41.72
CA MET A 33 -23.43 14.86 -42.16
C MET A 33 -22.60 15.61 -41.11
N TYR A 34 -21.48 15.04 -40.68
CA TYR A 34 -20.33 15.81 -40.24
C TYR A 34 -19.18 15.60 -41.24
N GLU A 35 -18.78 16.71 -41.80
CA GLU A 35 -17.81 16.91 -42.86
C GLU A 35 -16.40 16.52 -42.36
N LYS A 36 -15.90 15.36 -42.82
CA LYS A 36 -14.51 14.95 -42.60
C LYS A 36 -13.60 15.73 -43.55
N LYS A 37 -12.88 16.73 -43.02
CA LYS A 37 -11.71 17.31 -43.68
C LYS A 37 -10.63 16.24 -43.84
N LYS A 38 -10.35 15.88 -45.10
CA LYS A 38 -9.17 15.10 -45.52
C LYS A 38 -7.89 15.85 -45.10
N LYS A 39 -7.07 15.25 -44.24
CA LYS A 39 -5.64 15.58 -44.15
C LYS A 39 -4.85 14.50 -44.89
N LYS A 40 -4.01 14.98 -45.80
CA LYS A 40 -3.07 14.23 -46.64
C LYS A 40 -2.09 13.45 -45.78
N ALA A 41 -1.83 12.21 -46.19
CA ALA A 41 -0.61 11.48 -45.86
C ALA A 41 0.57 12.08 -46.65
N VAL A 42 1.68 12.39 -45.96
CA VAL A 42 3.10 12.34 -46.38
C VAL A 42 3.92 12.63 -45.11
N GLY A 43 4.97 11.85 -44.84
CA GLY A 43 6.07 12.27 -43.96
C GLY A 43 6.61 11.16 -43.06
N GLU A 44 7.81 10.70 -43.39
CA GLU A 44 8.70 9.81 -42.61
C GLU A 44 8.95 10.31 -41.18
N PRO A 45 9.37 9.44 -40.24
CA PRO A 45 9.65 9.88 -38.87
C PRO A 45 10.99 10.62 -38.80
N GLU A 46 10.93 11.95 -38.70
CA GLU A 46 12.05 12.79 -38.27
C GLU A 46 12.38 12.58 -36.79
N MET A 47 13.67 12.56 -36.51
CA MET A 47 14.30 12.47 -35.19
C MET A 47 13.78 13.54 -34.22
N TYR A 48 13.35 13.11 -33.02
CA TYR A 48 13.08 14.02 -31.92
C TYR A 48 14.37 14.65 -31.39
N SER A 49 14.27 15.94 -31.13
CA SER A 49 15.33 16.93 -31.15
C SER A 49 16.05 17.12 -29.81
N SER A 50 17.32 17.52 -29.93
CA SER A 50 18.25 17.96 -28.89
C SER A 50 17.86 19.26 -28.15
N GLN A 51 16.66 19.80 -28.38
CA GLN A 51 16.27 21.13 -27.86
C GLN A 51 15.79 21.13 -26.40
N SER A 52 15.53 19.96 -25.79
CA SER A 52 15.11 19.90 -24.39
C SER A 52 16.28 19.99 -23.40
N ALA A 53 17.47 19.55 -23.79
CA ALA A 53 18.67 19.55 -22.94
C ALA A 53 19.19 20.97 -22.69
N ASP A 54 19.27 21.80 -23.74
CA ASP A 54 19.74 23.19 -23.64
C ASP A 54 18.80 24.07 -22.79
N ALA A 55 17.49 23.81 -22.86
CA ALA A 55 16.50 24.50 -22.04
C ALA A 55 16.58 24.11 -20.55
N LEU A 56 17.02 22.89 -20.25
CA LEU A 56 17.27 22.41 -18.90
C LEU A 56 18.58 22.99 -18.34
N GLN A 57 19.67 22.97 -19.13
CA GLN A 57 20.94 23.59 -18.75
C GLN A 57 20.79 25.10 -18.48
N GLY A 58 20.05 25.83 -19.32
CA GLY A 58 19.80 27.26 -19.13
C GLY A 58 18.98 27.60 -17.88
N LYS A 59 18.17 26.69 -17.35
CA LYS A 59 17.45 26.87 -16.07
C LYS A 59 18.37 26.61 -14.88
N ASP A 60 19.22 25.59 -14.94
CA ASP A 60 20.19 25.29 -13.88
C ASP A 60 21.29 26.34 -13.79
N GLU A 61 21.75 26.89 -14.92
CA GLU A 61 22.71 28.00 -14.91
C GLU A 61 22.13 29.27 -14.27
N ARG A 62 20.84 29.58 -14.49
CA ARG A 62 20.18 30.69 -13.80
C ARG A 62 20.07 30.42 -12.30
N ARG A 63 19.74 29.20 -11.88
CA ARG A 63 19.73 28.81 -10.46
C ARG A 63 21.11 28.98 -9.84
N LYS A 64 22.17 28.47 -10.48
CA LYS A 64 23.57 28.62 -10.04
C LYS A 64 24.00 30.09 -9.96
N ARG A 65 23.63 30.95 -10.92
CA ARG A 65 23.94 32.39 -10.86
C ARG A 65 23.18 33.11 -9.74
N THR A 66 21.89 32.82 -9.58
CA THR A 66 21.08 33.42 -8.50
C THR A 66 21.64 33.03 -7.13
N PHE A 67 22.12 31.79 -7.00
CA PHE A 67 22.71 31.27 -5.77
C PHE A 67 24.11 31.85 -5.48
N ASN A 68 24.99 31.94 -6.48
CA ASN A 68 26.34 32.51 -6.32
C ASN A 68 26.33 34.03 -6.07
N THR A 69 25.29 34.75 -6.52
CA THR A 69 25.16 36.19 -6.28
C THR A 69 24.69 36.51 -4.86
N MET A 70 24.08 35.53 -4.16
CA MET A 70 23.77 35.61 -2.73
C MET A 70 24.94 35.08 -1.89
N GLY A 71 26.12 35.68 -2.06
CA GLY A 71 27.26 35.43 -1.18
C GLY A 71 26.79 35.50 0.28
N VAL A 72 26.98 34.39 0.99
CA VAL A 72 26.44 34.18 2.35
C VAL A 72 27.06 35.23 3.27
N THR A 73 26.36 36.35 3.43
CA THR A 73 26.67 37.33 4.48
C THR A 73 26.46 36.63 5.83
N ALA A 74 27.20 37.05 6.85
CA ALA A 74 27.11 36.48 8.20
C ALA A 74 25.65 36.41 8.72
N GLY A 75 24.77 37.31 8.27
CA GLY A 75 23.35 37.30 8.60
C GLY A 75 22.54 36.13 8.03
N VAL A 76 22.87 35.63 6.83
CA VAL A 76 22.18 34.46 6.26
C VAL A 76 22.55 33.20 7.02
N ARG A 77 23.81 33.10 7.48
CA ARG A 77 24.24 31.97 8.33
C ARG A 77 23.49 31.98 9.66
N ALA A 78 23.39 33.13 10.32
CA ALA A 78 22.62 33.26 11.56
C ALA A 78 21.13 32.90 11.39
N ALA A 79 20.49 33.34 10.30
CA ALA A 79 19.09 33.00 10.01
C ALA A 79 18.90 31.50 9.69
N MET A 80 19.88 30.87 9.04
CA MET A 80 19.86 29.41 8.81
C MET A 80 20.06 28.64 10.12
N ASP A 81 20.98 29.07 10.97
CA ASP A 81 21.22 28.44 12.29
C ASP A 81 19.95 28.53 13.17
N GLU A 82 19.22 29.66 13.12
CA GLU A 82 17.93 29.83 13.82
C GLU A 82 16.83 28.91 13.25
N ALA A 83 16.70 28.84 11.92
CA ALA A 83 15.70 27.97 11.28
C ALA A 83 15.98 26.48 11.55
N MET A 84 17.25 26.08 11.52
CA MET A 84 17.66 24.71 11.80
C MET A 84 17.47 24.35 13.27
N GLY A 85 17.78 25.29 14.18
CA GLY A 85 17.49 25.15 15.61
C GLY A 85 16.00 24.98 15.89
N SER A 86 15.13 25.69 15.17
CA SER A 86 13.66 25.55 15.32
C SER A 86 13.12 24.22 14.82
N LEU A 87 13.65 23.68 13.71
CA LEU A 87 13.22 22.38 13.17
C LEU A 87 13.65 21.22 14.08
N LEU A 88 14.78 21.40 14.77
CA LEU A 88 15.40 20.35 15.58
C LEU A 88 15.10 20.49 17.08
N ALA A 89 14.31 21.49 17.51
CA ALA A 89 13.91 21.69 18.90
C ALA A 89 13.06 20.53 19.48
N GLY A 90 12.61 19.58 18.64
CA GLY A 90 11.90 18.38 19.05
C GLY A 90 12.74 17.10 19.07
N VAL A 91 14.04 17.17 18.75
CA VAL A 91 14.94 16.00 18.79
C VAL A 91 15.36 15.75 20.24
N ASP A 92 15.02 14.58 20.77
CA ASP A 92 15.33 14.21 22.15
C ASP A 92 16.83 13.93 22.31
N THR A 93 17.43 14.35 23.42
CA THR A 93 18.87 14.15 23.69
C THR A 93 19.23 12.67 23.82
N ASP A 94 18.23 11.85 24.14
CA ASP A 94 18.39 10.42 24.40
C ASP A 94 18.21 9.54 23.15
N MET A 95 18.00 10.14 21.97
CA MET A 95 17.89 9.40 20.70
C MET A 95 19.21 8.71 20.33
N ALA A 96 19.11 7.61 19.59
CA ALA A 96 20.29 6.92 19.07
C ALA A 96 21.12 7.86 18.18
N ALA A 97 22.45 7.73 18.21
CA ALA A 97 23.37 8.60 17.45
C ALA A 97 23.04 8.64 15.96
N GLU A 98 22.59 7.52 15.40
CA GLU A 98 22.14 7.40 14.01
C GLU A 98 20.89 8.25 13.73
N GLU A 99 19.88 8.17 14.58
CA GLU A 99 18.65 8.93 14.39
C GLU A 99 18.92 10.43 14.48
N LYS A 100 19.82 10.85 15.38
CA LYS A 100 20.30 12.23 15.46
C LYS A 100 20.98 12.66 14.15
N LEU A 101 21.86 11.82 13.58
CA LEU A 101 22.47 12.05 12.26
C LEU A 101 21.43 12.23 11.16
N GLN A 102 20.47 11.31 11.07
CA GLN A 102 19.40 11.38 10.07
C GLN A 102 18.60 12.68 10.23
N ALA A 103 18.22 13.05 11.46
CA ALA A 103 17.48 14.28 11.74
C ALA A 103 18.23 15.52 11.26
N VAL A 104 19.54 15.61 11.50
CA VAL A 104 20.33 16.76 11.05
C VAL A 104 20.51 16.80 9.53
N MET A 105 20.75 15.65 8.89
CA MET A 105 20.86 15.58 7.44
C MET A 105 19.53 15.95 6.76
N ILE A 106 18.40 15.56 7.34
CA ILE A 106 17.06 15.96 6.89
C ILE A 106 16.87 17.47 7.07
N ALA A 107 17.13 18.01 8.26
CA ALA A 107 16.96 19.44 8.54
C ALA A 107 17.88 20.32 7.67
N ALA A 108 19.14 19.92 7.46
CA ALA A 108 20.06 20.62 6.56
C ALA A 108 19.52 20.64 5.12
N LYS A 109 18.88 19.55 4.66
CA LYS A 109 18.28 19.50 3.33
C LYS A 109 16.99 20.32 3.24
N GLU A 110 16.14 20.27 4.28
CA GLU A 110 14.87 21.01 4.34
C GLU A 110 15.06 22.53 4.47
N THR A 111 16.15 22.97 5.10
CA THR A 111 16.56 24.39 5.11
C THR A 111 17.10 24.86 3.75
N GLY A 112 17.16 23.97 2.75
CA GLY A 112 17.52 24.29 1.38
C GLY A 112 19.02 24.25 1.10
N MET A 113 19.84 23.62 1.96
CA MET A 113 21.23 23.38 1.60
C MET A 113 21.32 22.39 0.42
N SER A 114 22.22 22.69 -0.51
CA SER A 114 22.57 21.73 -1.56
C SER A 114 23.38 20.59 -0.95
N VAL A 115 23.30 19.41 -1.54
CA VAL A 115 23.98 18.23 -0.99
C VAL A 115 25.50 18.39 -1.08
N GLU A 116 26.00 19.07 -2.10
CA GLU A 116 27.42 19.42 -2.22
C GLU A 116 27.87 20.36 -1.10
N LYS A 117 27.00 21.28 -0.67
CA LYS A 117 27.27 22.18 0.45
C LYS A 117 27.28 21.43 1.77
N ILE A 118 26.31 20.56 2.02
CA ILE A 118 26.28 19.71 3.23
C ILE A 118 27.59 18.92 3.31
N PHE A 119 27.94 18.21 2.24
CA PHE A 119 29.15 17.42 2.24
C PHE A 119 30.45 18.25 2.18
N SER A 120 30.40 19.55 1.85
CA SER A 120 31.57 20.42 1.92
C SER A 120 32.02 20.68 3.36
N TYR A 121 31.12 20.58 4.35
CA TYR A 121 31.48 20.67 5.77
C TYR A 121 32.31 19.46 6.24
N PHE A 122 32.19 18.33 5.56
CA PHE A 122 32.96 17.13 5.82
C PHE A 122 34.29 17.13 5.07
N LYS A 123 34.40 17.86 3.95
CA LYS A 123 35.69 18.00 3.25
C LYS A 123 36.65 18.83 4.10
N ASN A 124 37.72 18.19 4.56
CA ASN A 124 38.76 18.88 5.29
C ASN A 124 39.49 19.88 4.36
N SER A 125 39.66 21.11 4.82
CA SER A 125 40.39 22.15 4.09
C SER A 125 41.90 21.86 3.98
N THR A 126 42.44 20.99 4.83
CA THR A 126 43.90 20.86 5.02
C THR A 126 44.50 19.64 4.34
N THR A 127 43.69 18.65 3.97
CA THR A 127 44.18 17.37 3.44
C THR A 127 43.31 16.95 2.26
N ASP A 128 43.92 16.72 1.09
CA ASP A 128 43.23 16.20 -0.11
C ASP A 128 42.81 14.72 0.01
N SER A 129 42.74 14.19 1.24
CA SER A 129 42.29 12.82 1.49
C SER A 129 40.76 12.77 1.37
N SER A 130 40.28 11.75 0.66
CA SER A 130 38.87 11.39 0.51
C SER A 130 38.25 10.80 1.77
N ASP A 131 39.06 10.50 2.79
CA ASP A 131 38.68 9.66 3.91
C ASP A 131 38.56 10.51 5.17
N LEU A 132 37.46 10.31 5.90
CA LEU A 132 37.12 11.05 7.10
C LEU A 132 37.54 10.23 8.32
N THR A 133 38.49 10.75 9.10
CA THR A 133 38.80 10.15 10.39
C THR A 133 37.67 10.42 11.40
N THR A 134 37.55 9.60 12.44
CA THR A 134 36.52 9.76 13.49
C THR A 134 36.48 11.16 14.11
N GLU A 135 37.64 11.76 14.36
CA GLU A 135 37.75 13.13 14.89
C GLU A 135 37.27 14.18 13.88
N GLN A 136 37.61 14.01 12.61
CA GLN A 136 37.18 14.90 11.54
C GLN A 136 35.68 14.79 11.31
N PHE A 137 35.13 13.58 11.33
CA PHE A 137 33.71 13.32 11.21
C PHE A 137 32.92 13.98 12.35
N GLY A 138 33.35 13.80 13.60
CA GLY A 138 32.75 14.48 14.76
C GLY A 138 32.83 16.00 14.68
N THR A 139 33.97 16.54 14.23
CA THR A 139 34.14 18.00 14.05
C THR A 139 33.24 18.54 12.94
N ALA A 140 33.08 17.81 11.83
CA ALA A 140 32.20 18.17 10.74
C ALA A 140 30.72 18.21 11.18
N LEU A 141 30.29 17.23 11.98
CA LEU A 141 28.94 17.21 12.55
C LEU A 141 28.67 18.39 13.48
N ARG A 142 29.64 18.72 14.35
CA ARG A 142 29.57 19.91 15.22
C ARG A 142 29.53 21.21 14.43
N ASN A 143 30.27 21.29 13.32
CA ASN A 143 30.28 22.46 12.44
C ASN A 143 28.98 22.60 11.65
N LEU A 144 28.32 21.49 11.31
CA LEU A 144 27.04 21.48 10.61
C LEU A 144 25.93 21.92 11.56
N SER A 145 25.92 21.43 12.81
CA SER A 145 24.92 21.77 13.83
C SER A 145 25.54 21.92 15.23
N PRO A 146 26.02 23.13 15.61
CA PRO A 146 26.70 23.36 16.88
C PRO A 146 25.80 23.20 18.10
N THR A 147 24.49 23.36 17.93
CA THR A 147 23.52 23.42 19.03
C THR A 147 22.99 22.06 19.45
N ILE A 148 23.08 21.04 18.59
CA ILE A 148 22.37 19.76 18.75
C ILE A 148 23.32 18.57 18.81
N PHE A 149 24.47 18.64 18.12
CA PHE A 149 25.48 17.59 18.21
C PHE A 149 26.51 17.88 19.27
N ASP A 150 26.15 17.64 20.53
CA ASP A 150 27.14 17.28 21.54
C ASP A 150 27.27 15.74 21.59
N LEU A 151 27.64 15.14 20.46
CA LEU A 151 27.95 13.71 20.44
C LEU A 151 29.23 13.47 21.22
N GLY A 152 29.15 12.52 22.15
CA GLY A 152 30.33 11.98 22.80
C GLY A 152 31.24 11.30 21.78
N PRO A 153 32.56 11.21 22.04
CA PRO A 153 33.49 10.51 21.15
C PRO A 153 33.07 9.05 20.91
N ASP A 154 32.44 8.41 21.90
CA ASP A 154 31.94 7.03 21.80
C ASP A 154 30.77 6.92 20.80
N GLU A 155 29.83 7.87 20.80
CA GLU A 155 28.71 7.89 19.84
C GLU A 155 29.21 8.15 18.42
N VAL A 156 30.22 9.00 18.25
CA VAL A 156 30.86 9.23 16.94
C VAL A 156 31.58 7.98 16.46
N SER A 157 32.21 7.21 17.36
CA SER A 157 32.83 5.93 17.01
C SER A 157 31.80 4.92 16.51
N VAL A 158 30.63 4.83 17.16
CA VAL A 158 29.52 3.95 16.74
C VAL A 158 28.98 4.36 15.37
N LEU A 159 28.92 5.66 15.09
CA LEU A 159 28.53 6.15 13.76
C LEU A 159 29.56 5.78 12.69
N VAL A 160 30.84 5.96 12.97
CA VAL A 160 31.93 5.60 12.04
C VAL A 160 31.90 4.10 11.75
N GLU A 161 31.84 3.25 12.77
CA GLU A 161 31.74 1.78 12.60
C GLU A 161 30.54 1.36 11.74
N LYS A 162 29.46 2.17 11.73
CA LYS A 162 28.28 1.90 10.92
C LYS A 162 28.43 2.34 9.46
N PHE A 163 29.24 3.36 9.17
CA PHE A 163 29.46 3.87 7.80
C PHE A 163 30.68 3.26 7.12
N ASP A 164 31.66 2.87 7.93
CA ASP A 164 32.87 2.16 7.56
C ASP A 164 32.50 0.73 7.14
N THR A 165 32.24 0.55 5.85
CA THR A 165 31.80 -0.74 5.31
C THR A 165 32.97 -1.62 4.89
N ASP A 166 34.16 -1.06 4.68
CA ASP A 166 35.39 -1.81 4.43
C ASP A 166 36.18 -2.19 5.71
N GLY A 167 35.84 -1.56 6.84
CA GLY A 167 36.43 -1.83 8.15
C GLY A 167 37.81 -1.19 8.33
N ASP A 168 38.13 -0.12 7.61
CA ASP A 168 39.43 0.55 7.66
C ASP A 168 39.59 1.54 8.84
N GLY A 169 38.53 1.74 9.61
CA GLY A 169 38.44 2.65 10.74
C GLY A 169 38.20 4.11 10.35
N LYS A 170 37.91 4.38 9.07
CA LYS A 170 37.61 5.69 8.51
C LYS A 170 36.33 5.57 7.69
N VAL A 171 35.78 6.72 7.32
CA VAL A 171 34.60 6.75 6.44
C VAL A 171 35.02 7.43 5.15
N SER A 172 35.07 6.67 4.06
CA SER A 172 35.29 7.25 2.75
C SER A 172 34.08 8.09 2.34
N TYR A 173 34.34 9.14 1.56
CA TYR A 173 33.27 10.02 1.10
C TYR A 173 32.19 9.31 0.23
N PRO A 174 32.52 8.33 -0.63
CA PRO A 174 31.53 7.51 -1.32
C PRO A 174 30.63 6.72 -0.36
N GLU A 175 31.18 6.10 0.69
CA GLU A 175 30.39 5.36 1.69
C GLU A 175 29.39 6.27 2.41
N PHE A 176 29.86 7.43 2.87
CA PHE A 176 28.98 8.37 3.57
C PHE A 176 27.87 8.89 2.65
N ARG A 177 28.18 9.16 1.37
CA ARG A 177 27.18 9.55 0.36
C ARG A 177 26.17 8.45 0.12
N HIS A 178 26.65 7.23 -0.08
CA HIS A 178 25.82 6.05 -0.30
C HIS A 178 24.82 5.89 0.86
N TYR A 179 25.30 5.94 2.11
CA TYR A 179 24.43 5.89 3.29
C TYR A 179 23.35 6.99 3.27
N CYS A 180 23.71 8.24 2.97
CA CYS A 180 22.75 9.35 2.97
C CYS A 180 21.62 9.17 1.95
N TYR A 181 21.90 8.58 0.78
CA TYR A 181 20.90 8.38 -0.27
C TYR A 181 20.03 7.13 -0.08
N TYR A 182 20.57 6.08 0.54
CA TYR A 182 19.87 4.79 0.68
C TYR A 182 19.23 4.60 2.05
N SER A 183 19.88 5.00 3.13
CA SER A 183 19.41 4.75 4.49
C SER A 183 18.45 5.83 5.00
N ILE A 184 18.62 7.09 4.56
CA ILE A 184 17.75 8.18 5.01
C ILE A 184 16.43 8.16 4.24
N SER A 185 15.38 7.67 4.90
CA SER A 185 14.07 7.45 4.28
C SER A 185 13.23 8.71 4.01
N ALA A 186 13.80 9.91 4.19
CA ALA A 186 13.10 11.18 4.04
C ALA A 186 12.82 11.57 2.57
N VAL A 187 11.70 12.26 2.36
CA VAL A 187 11.23 12.67 1.01
C VAL A 187 12.26 13.54 0.28
N CYS A 188 12.93 14.43 1.00
CA CYS A 188 13.94 15.34 0.43
C CYS A 188 15.18 14.58 -0.11
N TRP A 189 15.61 13.53 0.57
CA TRP A 189 16.73 12.67 0.15
C TRP A 189 16.33 11.72 -0.98
N ARG A 190 15.12 11.14 -0.94
CA ARG A 190 14.56 10.36 -2.06
C ARG A 190 14.46 11.19 -3.34
N ALA A 191 14.04 12.45 -3.23
CA ALA A 191 13.95 13.36 -4.37
C ALA A 191 15.32 13.66 -4.97
N GLU A 192 16.35 13.81 -4.13
CA GLU A 192 17.73 14.00 -4.58
C GLU A 192 18.29 12.75 -5.26
N ARG A 193 18.06 11.56 -4.69
CA ARG A 193 18.45 10.29 -5.30
C ARG A 193 17.84 10.14 -6.70
N LEU A 194 16.54 10.38 -6.84
CA LEU A 194 15.86 10.35 -8.14
C LEU A 194 16.42 11.39 -9.13
N ARG A 195 16.91 12.54 -8.64
CA ARG A 195 17.60 13.52 -9.49
C ARG A 195 18.92 12.96 -10.00
N MET A 196 19.71 12.33 -9.14
CA MET A 196 21.00 11.73 -9.48
C MET A 196 20.85 10.56 -10.46
N GLU A 197 19.89 9.65 -10.22
CA GLU A 197 19.53 8.55 -11.12
C GLU A 197 19.23 9.07 -12.54
N LYS A 198 18.42 10.13 -12.65
CA LYS A 198 18.10 10.74 -13.96
C LYS A 198 19.30 11.38 -14.66
N SER A 199 20.29 11.83 -13.90
CA SER A 199 21.51 12.44 -14.45
C SER A 199 22.61 11.42 -14.77
N GLY A 200 22.44 10.15 -14.36
CA GLY A 200 23.50 9.13 -14.40
C GLY A 200 24.66 9.39 -13.43
N GLU A 201 24.51 10.31 -12.48
CA GLU A 201 25.48 10.52 -11.40
C GLU A 201 25.39 9.42 -10.34
N MET A 202 24.25 8.74 -10.25
CA MET A 202 24.05 7.65 -9.29
C MET A 202 24.84 6.40 -9.68
N ASP A 203 24.80 6.00 -10.96
CA ASP A 203 25.60 4.90 -11.48
C ASP A 203 27.11 5.13 -11.23
N LYS A 204 27.59 6.37 -11.40
CA LYS A 204 28.99 6.73 -11.09
C LYS A 204 29.32 6.61 -9.62
N LEU A 205 28.37 6.95 -8.74
CA LEU A 205 28.56 6.84 -7.30
C LEU A 205 28.57 5.37 -6.88
N GLU A 206 27.75 4.52 -7.50
CA GLU A 206 27.78 3.07 -7.31
C GLU A 206 29.09 2.47 -7.80
N ASP A 207 29.57 2.85 -8.97
CA ASP A 207 30.88 2.42 -9.49
C ASP A 207 32.02 2.86 -8.54
N GLU A 208 32.00 4.10 -8.06
CA GLU A 208 32.99 4.62 -7.11
C GLU A 208 32.93 3.87 -5.77
N TYR A 209 31.73 3.60 -5.27
CA TYR A 209 31.49 2.81 -4.05
C TYR A 209 32.01 1.37 -4.22
N HIS A 210 31.66 0.70 -5.32
CA HIS A 210 32.13 -0.65 -5.60
C HIS A 210 33.66 -0.72 -5.75
N HIS A 211 34.28 0.32 -6.31
CA HIS A 211 35.73 0.36 -6.44
C HIS A 211 36.45 0.50 -5.09
N VAL A 212 35.84 1.16 -4.10
CA VAL A 212 36.35 1.16 -2.72
C VAL A 212 36.25 -0.23 -2.10
N HIS A 213 35.22 -1.01 -2.47
CA HIS A 213 34.96 -2.35 -1.91
C HIS A 213 35.43 -3.53 -2.79
N ASP A 214 36.30 -3.27 -3.78
CA ASP A 214 36.68 -4.21 -4.84
C ASP A 214 37.53 -5.38 -4.28
N GLY A 215 36.85 -6.41 -3.77
CA GLY A 215 37.48 -7.63 -3.25
C GLY A 215 36.55 -8.50 -2.40
N THR A 216 35.50 -7.92 -1.84
CA THR A 216 34.45 -8.66 -1.12
C THR A 216 33.15 -8.54 -1.90
N PRO A 217 32.61 -9.65 -2.44
CA PRO A 217 31.28 -9.66 -3.04
C PRO A 217 30.31 -8.98 -2.10
N LEU A 218 29.46 -8.08 -2.61
CA LEU A 218 28.43 -7.38 -1.86
C LEU A 218 27.60 -8.37 -1.04
N HIS A 219 28.00 -8.60 0.20
CA HIS A 219 27.10 -9.03 1.25
C HIS A 219 26.63 -7.73 1.88
N HIS A 220 25.39 -7.35 1.59
CA HIS A 220 24.67 -6.32 2.34
C HIS A 220 24.93 -6.52 3.84
N PHE A 221 25.53 -5.50 4.47
CA PHE A 221 25.63 -5.28 5.91
C PHE A 221 25.88 -6.52 6.79
N ALA A 222 27.15 -6.83 7.08
CA ALA A 222 27.50 -7.79 8.13
C ALA A 222 28.73 -7.36 8.98
N GLY A 223 28.95 -6.05 9.15
CA GLY A 223 29.91 -5.51 10.13
C GLY A 223 29.36 -5.43 11.55
N GLY A 224 28.03 -5.47 11.73
CA GLY A 224 27.42 -5.68 13.03
C GLY A 224 27.57 -7.13 13.45
N ASN A 225 28.02 -7.37 14.69
CA ASN A 225 28.15 -8.69 15.32
C ASN A 225 27.10 -9.68 14.75
N PRO A 226 27.48 -10.74 14.01
CA PRO A 226 26.58 -11.54 13.17
C PRO A 226 25.51 -12.33 13.94
N GLU A 227 25.38 -12.11 15.24
CA GLU A 227 24.52 -12.89 16.14
C GLU A 227 23.05 -12.45 16.19
N THR A 228 22.59 -11.32 15.65
CA THR A 228 21.19 -10.90 15.93
C THR A 228 20.40 -10.13 14.87
N VAL A 229 20.82 -10.00 13.61
CA VAL A 229 19.90 -9.44 12.60
C VAL A 229 18.88 -10.50 12.23
N LYS A 230 17.69 -10.42 12.85
CA LYS A 230 16.55 -11.27 12.52
C LYS A 230 16.09 -10.95 11.10
N LEU A 231 16.14 -11.95 10.23
CA LEU A 231 15.61 -11.86 8.88
C LEU A 231 14.11 -12.09 8.95
N GLU A 232 13.34 -11.09 8.48
CA GLU A 232 11.90 -11.21 8.39
C GLU A 232 11.49 -12.31 7.39
N LEU A 233 10.29 -12.86 7.55
CA LEU A 233 9.80 -13.94 6.69
C LEU A 233 9.53 -13.50 5.24
N GLY A 234 9.42 -12.18 5.02
CA GLY A 234 9.04 -11.56 3.75
C GLY A 234 7.52 -11.41 3.57
N GLU A 235 7.12 -11.08 2.34
CA GLU A 235 5.71 -10.82 2.01
C GLU A 235 4.96 -12.12 1.74
N LYS A 236 3.72 -12.25 2.25
CA LYS A 236 2.87 -13.42 1.98
C LYS A 236 2.39 -13.40 0.52
N ILE A 237 2.84 -14.37 -0.28
CA ILE A 237 2.52 -14.48 -1.71
C ILE A 237 1.38 -15.45 -2.02
N TYR A 238 1.10 -16.39 -1.12
CA TYR A 238 0.03 -17.37 -1.31
C TYR A 238 -0.54 -17.84 0.03
N ASP A 239 -1.87 -18.01 0.08
CA ASP A 239 -2.60 -18.56 1.23
C ASP A 239 -3.85 -19.27 0.69
N GLY A 240 -3.82 -20.59 0.65
CA GLY A 240 -4.88 -21.37 0.04
C GLY A 240 -4.80 -22.86 0.33
N ASN A 241 -5.74 -23.62 -0.22
CA ASN A 241 -5.81 -25.06 -0.06
C ASN A 241 -5.69 -25.78 -1.40
N LYS A 242 -5.09 -26.97 -1.39
CA LYS A 242 -4.96 -27.84 -2.55
C LYS A 242 -5.45 -29.25 -2.21
N LEU A 243 -6.46 -29.70 -2.95
CA LEU A 243 -7.01 -31.05 -2.85
C LEU A 243 -6.19 -32.02 -3.71
N TYR A 244 -5.66 -33.05 -3.08
CA TYR A 244 -4.96 -34.14 -3.75
C TYR A 244 -5.91 -35.31 -3.96
N TRP A 245 -6.64 -35.27 -5.08
CA TRP A 245 -7.71 -36.22 -5.42
C TRP A 245 -7.35 -37.71 -5.30
N ARG A 246 -6.07 -38.07 -5.53
CA ARG A 246 -5.62 -39.47 -5.44
C ARG A 246 -5.56 -39.98 -4.00
N SER A 247 -5.03 -39.16 -3.09
CA SER A 247 -4.94 -39.49 -1.67
C SER A 247 -6.17 -39.06 -0.87
N ASN A 248 -7.07 -38.27 -1.48
CA ASN A 248 -8.20 -37.61 -0.82
C ASN A 248 -7.77 -36.76 0.40
N VAL A 249 -6.60 -36.11 0.28
CA VAL A 249 -6.04 -35.24 1.33
C VAL A 249 -6.14 -33.78 0.88
N THR A 250 -6.63 -32.93 1.77
CA THR A 250 -6.61 -31.47 1.58
C THR A 250 -5.43 -30.89 2.34
N ILE A 251 -4.55 -30.18 1.63
CA ILE A 251 -3.40 -29.49 2.23
C ILE A 251 -3.61 -27.99 2.16
N HIS A 252 -3.54 -27.33 3.31
CA HIS A 252 -3.42 -25.88 3.41
C HIS A 252 -1.96 -25.48 3.20
N ILE A 253 -1.74 -24.51 2.33
CA ILE A 253 -0.42 -24.08 1.90
C ILE A 253 -0.33 -22.57 2.06
N LYS A 254 0.70 -22.12 2.76
CA LYS A 254 1.05 -20.71 2.89
C LYS A 254 2.46 -20.49 2.38
N MET A 255 2.67 -19.42 1.62
CA MET A 255 3.97 -19.09 1.05
C MET A 255 4.33 -17.63 1.35
N TRP A 256 5.59 -17.41 1.71
CA TRP A 256 6.17 -16.08 1.90
C TRP A 256 7.41 -15.94 1.02
N HIS A 257 7.59 -14.78 0.41
CA HIS A 257 8.75 -14.46 -0.40
C HIS A 257 9.53 -13.34 0.27
N ASN A 258 10.76 -13.64 0.65
CA ASN A 258 11.72 -12.64 1.07
C ASN A 258 12.64 -12.33 -0.12
N GLU A 259 12.47 -11.14 -0.70
CA GLU A 259 13.21 -10.62 -1.85
C GLU A 259 14.68 -10.34 -1.50
N GLU A 260 15.01 -10.02 -0.24
CA GLU A 260 16.37 -9.67 0.20
C GLU A 260 17.33 -10.87 0.22
N ILE A 261 16.80 -12.05 0.51
CA ILE A 261 17.58 -13.30 0.59
C ILE A 261 17.19 -14.29 -0.52
N SER A 262 16.41 -13.85 -1.50
CA SER A 262 15.90 -14.67 -2.60
C SER A 262 15.32 -16.01 -2.12
N CYS A 263 14.52 -15.98 -1.06
CA CYS A 263 14.00 -17.20 -0.42
C CYS A 263 12.47 -17.19 -0.35
N ILE A 264 11.87 -18.30 -0.79
CA ILE A 264 10.45 -18.59 -0.62
C ILE A 264 10.29 -19.63 0.48
N THR A 265 9.63 -19.25 1.57
CA THR A 265 9.24 -20.16 2.66
C THR A 265 7.86 -20.73 2.38
N VAL A 266 7.74 -22.06 2.33
CA VAL A 266 6.49 -22.77 2.09
C VAL A 266 6.12 -23.57 3.34
N LEU A 267 4.97 -23.23 3.93
CA LEU A 267 4.36 -23.99 5.01
C LEU A 267 3.19 -24.81 4.47
N CYS A 268 3.10 -26.06 4.92
CA CYS A 268 2.02 -26.97 4.56
C CYS A 268 1.38 -27.59 5.83
N TRP A 269 0.07 -27.77 5.81
CA TRP A 269 -0.69 -28.48 6.86
C TRP A 269 -1.74 -29.38 6.22
N SER A 270 -1.74 -30.67 6.59
CA SER A 270 -2.79 -31.61 6.18
C SER A 270 -3.99 -31.42 7.09
N GLU A 271 -5.11 -30.96 6.53
CA GLU A 271 -6.38 -30.83 7.27
C GLU A 271 -6.94 -32.21 7.61
N THR A 272 -6.77 -33.18 6.71
CA THR A 272 -7.28 -34.54 6.84
C THR A 272 -6.59 -35.31 7.96
N ASP A 273 -5.27 -35.17 8.09
CA ASP A 273 -4.48 -35.91 9.07
C ASP A 273 -4.12 -35.07 10.31
N ASP A 274 -4.55 -33.81 10.34
CA ASP A 274 -4.19 -32.80 11.37
C ASP A 274 -2.68 -32.72 11.62
N LYS A 275 -1.88 -32.84 10.53
CA LYS A 275 -0.43 -32.95 10.60
C LYS A 275 0.25 -31.75 9.94
N HIS A 276 1.09 -31.05 10.70
CA HIS A 276 1.97 -30.02 10.15
C HIS A 276 3.17 -30.64 9.46
N PHE A 277 3.50 -30.11 8.29
CA PHE A 277 4.71 -30.45 7.58
C PHE A 277 5.82 -29.45 7.93
N PRO A 278 7.08 -29.91 8.07
CA PRO A 278 8.24 -29.03 8.13
C PRO A 278 8.22 -27.96 7.03
N PRO A 279 8.59 -26.71 7.34
CA PRO A 279 8.71 -25.65 6.34
C PRO A 279 9.74 -26.03 5.27
N LEU A 280 9.43 -25.69 4.01
CA LEU A 280 10.40 -25.74 2.92
C LEU A 280 10.95 -24.34 2.64
N TYR A 281 12.22 -24.30 2.25
CA TYR A 281 12.89 -23.08 1.81
C TYR A 281 13.39 -23.30 0.38
N ILE A 282 12.94 -22.43 -0.53
CA ILE A 282 13.22 -22.51 -1.96
C ILE A 282 13.96 -21.25 -2.39
N ASN A 283 15.08 -21.38 -3.10
CA ASN A 283 15.76 -20.24 -3.69
C ASN A 283 14.96 -19.73 -4.91
N SER A 284 14.47 -18.49 -4.85
CA SER A 284 13.68 -17.87 -5.93
C SER A 284 14.50 -17.63 -7.19
N ASP A 285 15.80 -17.36 -7.08
CA ASP A 285 16.68 -17.08 -8.22
C ASP A 285 16.92 -18.31 -9.10
N MET A 286 16.75 -19.49 -8.52
CA MET A 286 16.83 -20.75 -9.26
C MET A 286 15.53 -21.07 -10.03
N ILE A 287 14.46 -20.30 -9.84
CA ILE A 287 13.21 -20.44 -10.59
C ILE A 287 13.33 -19.62 -11.87
N HIS A 288 13.46 -20.28 -13.02
CA HIS A 288 13.51 -19.58 -14.31
C HIS A 288 12.21 -18.80 -14.58
N VAL A 289 12.31 -17.48 -14.58
CA VAL A 289 11.22 -16.57 -14.89
C VAL A 289 11.32 -16.14 -16.36
N ASP A 290 10.26 -16.34 -17.13
CA ASP A 290 10.15 -15.80 -18.49
C ASP A 290 9.69 -14.33 -18.41
N GLU A 291 10.62 -13.39 -18.48
CA GLU A 291 10.35 -11.95 -18.38
C GLU A 291 9.34 -11.47 -19.43
N ALA A 292 9.37 -12.03 -20.64
CA ALA A 292 8.45 -11.64 -21.70
C ALA A 292 7.00 -12.06 -21.36
N ALA A 293 6.83 -13.23 -20.75
CA ALA A 293 5.51 -13.68 -20.28
C ALA A 293 4.99 -12.82 -19.12
N ILE A 294 5.88 -12.37 -18.22
CA ILE A 294 5.50 -11.47 -17.13
C ILE A 294 5.08 -10.09 -17.66
N GLU A 295 5.89 -9.46 -18.50
CA GLU A 295 5.55 -8.16 -19.10
C GLU A 295 4.27 -8.23 -19.92
N GLY A 296 4.03 -9.35 -20.63
CA GLY A 296 2.76 -9.59 -21.32
C GLY A 296 1.56 -9.61 -20.38
N LYS A 297 1.66 -10.28 -19.22
CA LYS A 297 0.61 -10.30 -18.19
C LYS A 297 0.42 -8.94 -17.52
N VAL A 298 1.50 -8.22 -17.22
CA VAL A 298 1.46 -6.88 -16.62
C VAL A 298 0.75 -5.91 -17.55
N ALA A 299 1.10 -5.90 -18.84
CA ALA A 299 0.45 -5.07 -19.85
C ALA A 299 -1.06 -5.40 -19.99
N GLN A 300 -1.42 -6.68 -19.93
CA GLN A 300 -2.81 -7.11 -19.95
C GLN A 300 -3.60 -6.57 -18.75
N ILE A 301 -3.09 -6.75 -17.52
CA ILE A 301 -3.73 -6.26 -16.29
C ILE A 301 -3.82 -4.73 -16.29
N ALA A 302 -2.76 -4.04 -16.71
CA ALA A 302 -2.76 -2.58 -16.84
C ALA A 302 -3.85 -2.09 -17.82
N SER A 303 -4.07 -2.80 -18.93
CA SER A 303 -5.13 -2.47 -19.90
C SER A 303 -6.54 -2.66 -19.32
N ASP A 304 -6.73 -3.68 -18.48
CA ASP A 304 -8.00 -3.95 -17.82
C ASP A 304 -8.28 -2.94 -16.68
N GLN A 305 -7.24 -2.51 -15.97
CA GLN A 305 -7.33 -1.46 -14.94
C GLN A 305 -7.67 -0.07 -15.50
N GLY A 306 -7.44 0.19 -16.79
CA GLY A 306 -7.85 1.44 -17.44
C GLY A 306 -9.36 1.76 -17.31
N LYS A 307 -10.18 0.77 -16.93
CA LYS A 307 -11.62 0.94 -16.64
C LYS A 307 -11.93 1.18 -15.16
N GLN A 308 -11.00 0.91 -14.25
CA GLN A 308 -11.16 1.06 -12.81
C GLN A 308 -10.54 2.37 -12.31
N LYS A 309 -11.08 2.92 -11.22
CA LYS A 309 -10.67 4.23 -10.68
C LYS A 309 -9.35 4.22 -9.90
N VAL A 310 -8.81 3.04 -9.58
CA VAL A 310 -7.57 2.89 -8.81
C VAL A 310 -6.51 2.36 -9.76
N GLN A 311 -5.52 3.19 -10.09
CA GLN A 311 -4.37 2.78 -10.91
C GLN A 311 -3.24 2.36 -9.96
N GLN A 312 -2.88 1.08 -9.98
CA GLN A 312 -1.64 0.62 -9.34
C GLN A 312 -0.45 1.07 -10.19
N THR A 313 0.72 1.24 -9.56
CA THR A 313 1.94 1.54 -10.33
C THR A 313 2.37 0.31 -11.15
N HIS A 314 3.04 0.53 -12.27
CA HIS A 314 3.53 -0.58 -13.12
C HIS A 314 4.42 -1.55 -12.34
N GLU A 315 5.23 -1.03 -11.41
CA GLU A 315 6.09 -1.82 -10.54
C GLU A 315 5.30 -2.70 -9.57
N GLN A 316 4.24 -2.18 -8.95
CA GLN A 316 3.36 -2.97 -8.09
C GLN A 316 2.68 -4.10 -8.86
N LEU A 317 2.20 -3.81 -10.07
CA LEU A 317 1.62 -4.83 -10.97
C LEU A 317 2.63 -5.92 -11.31
N ARG A 318 3.87 -5.54 -11.64
CA ARG A 318 4.94 -6.51 -11.91
C ARG A 318 5.24 -7.38 -10.69
N LYS A 319 5.32 -6.79 -9.49
CA LYS A 319 5.51 -7.53 -8.24
C LYS A 319 4.36 -8.52 -8.00
N ASP A 320 3.11 -8.12 -8.20
CA ASP A 320 1.95 -9.00 -8.01
C ASP A 320 1.91 -10.16 -9.02
N VAL A 321 2.28 -9.90 -10.29
CA VAL A 321 2.41 -10.94 -11.32
C VAL A 321 3.55 -11.93 -11.00
N LEU A 322 4.68 -11.44 -10.49
CA LEU A 322 5.80 -12.28 -10.03
C LEU A 322 5.37 -13.20 -8.88
N LYS A 323 4.63 -12.68 -7.89
CA LYS A 323 4.08 -13.48 -6.77
C LYS A 323 3.14 -14.58 -7.27
N ASP A 324 2.25 -14.25 -8.21
CA ASP A 324 1.36 -15.23 -8.85
C ASP A 324 2.15 -16.30 -9.63
N PHE A 325 3.21 -15.88 -10.33
CA PHE A 325 4.09 -16.80 -11.06
C PHE A 325 4.81 -17.77 -10.12
N TYR A 326 5.47 -17.27 -9.06
CA TYR A 326 6.17 -18.11 -8.10
C TYR A 326 5.23 -19.09 -7.39
N SER A 327 4.09 -18.59 -6.89
CA SER A 327 3.12 -19.44 -6.20
C SER A 327 2.59 -20.53 -7.12
N THR A 328 2.22 -20.20 -8.36
CA THR A 328 1.77 -21.17 -9.38
C THR A 328 2.86 -22.17 -9.75
N HIS A 329 4.11 -21.71 -9.92
CA HIS A 329 5.25 -22.56 -10.27
C HIS A 329 5.52 -23.62 -9.20
N ILE A 330 5.47 -23.22 -7.93
CA ILE A 330 5.65 -24.10 -6.76
C ILE A 330 4.45 -25.04 -6.65
N LEU A 331 3.22 -24.50 -6.65
CA LEU A 331 1.98 -25.29 -6.55
C LEU A 331 1.90 -26.38 -7.62
N ALA A 332 2.29 -26.11 -8.86
CA ALA A 332 2.29 -27.09 -9.94
C ALA A 332 3.22 -28.29 -9.67
N ARG A 333 4.27 -28.07 -8.87
CA ARG A 333 5.29 -29.08 -8.57
C ARG A 333 5.15 -29.75 -7.20
N LEU A 334 4.37 -29.16 -6.28
CA LEU A 334 4.03 -29.80 -5.01
C LEU A 334 3.22 -31.10 -5.24
N LYS A 335 3.82 -32.24 -4.91
CA LYS A 335 3.22 -33.59 -4.98
C LYS A 335 3.10 -34.16 -3.57
N VAL A 336 1.96 -34.78 -3.26
CA VAL A 336 1.80 -35.58 -2.04
C VAL A 336 2.14 -37.03 -2.37
N PRO A 337 3.01 -37.70 -1.61
CA PRO A 337 3.24 -39.12 -1.78
C PRO A 337 1.96 -39.83 -1.43
N ASP A 338 1.48 -40.63 -2.37
CA ASP A 338 0.36 -41.49 -2.13
C ASP A 338 0.81 -42.63 -1.21
N ALA A 339 0.24 -42.73 0.00
CA ALA A 339 0.55 -43.82 0.92
C ALA A 339 0.29 -45.21 0.30
N SER A 340 -0.57 -45.28 -0.73
CA SER A 340 -0.86 -46.50 -1.48
C SER A 340 0.21 -46.86 -2.53
N ASN A 341 1.14 -45.96 -2.84
CA ASN A 341 2.19 -46.19 -3.83
C ASN A 341 3.54 -45.69 -3.30
N PRO A 342 4.15 -46.39 -2.32
CA PRO A 342 5.26 -45.87 -1.55
C PRO A 342 6.47 -45.42 -2.38
N PHE A 343 6.77 -46.01 -3.54
CA PHE A 343 7.75 -45.51 -4.51
C PHE A 343 7.54 -46.20 -5.87
N PRO A 344 7.85 -45.57 -7.03
CA PRO A 344 8.04 -46.33 -8.26
C PRO A 344 9.13 -47.38 -8.03
N LYS A 345 8.79 -48.64 -8.29
CA LYS A 345 9.63 -49.85 -8.16
C LYS A 345 11.12 -49.53 -8.43
N LYS A 346 11.97 -49.64 -7.38
CA LYS A 346 13.45 -49.78 -7.27
C LYS A 346 14.43 -49.31 -8.37
N GLU A 347 14.06 -49.12 -9.62
CA GLU A 347 14.94 -48.82 -10.75
C GLU A 347 15.46 -47.37 -10.77
N VAL A 348 14.77 -46.43 -10.13
CA VAL A 348 15.20 -45.01 -10.08
C VAL A 348 16.04 -44.70 -8.83
N ALA A 349 15.91 -45.49 -7.76
CA ALA A 349 16.61 -45.27 -6.49
C ALA A 349 18.14 -45.40 -6.62
N ASN A 350 18.65 -46.17 -7.59
CA ASN A 350 20.08 -46.39 -7.78
C ASN A 350 20.81 -45.24 -8.51
N LYS A 351 20.11 -44.18 -8.93
CA LYS A 351 20.71 -43.04 -9.67
C LYS A 351 20.77 -41.74 -8.87
N LEU A 352 20.25 -41.70 -7.66
CA LEU A 352 20.34 -40.52 -6.79
C LEU A 352 21.54 -40.68 -5.84
N PRO A 353 22.33 -39.62 -5.60
CA PRO A 353 23.36 -39.67 -4.58
C PRO A 353 22.73 -39.97 -3.22
N PRO A 354 23.40 -40.76 -2.35
CA PRO A 354 22.86 -41.09 -1.04
C PRO A 354 22.64 -39.81 -0.23
N LEU A 355 21.37 -39.47 -0.01
CA LEU A 355 21.02 -38.42 0.92
C LEU A 355 21.43 -38.91 2.32
N THR A 356 22.02 -38.02 3.11
CA THR A 356 22.40 -38.35 4.48
C THR A 356 21.19 -38.91 5.25
N PRO A 357 21.33 -39.94 6.09
CA PRO A 357 20.22 -40.68 6.71
C PRO A 357 19.30 -39.84 7.63
N ARG A 358 19.63 -38.57 7.89
CA ARG A 358 18.81 -37.63 8.67
C ARG A 358 17.70 -36.94 7.87
N THR A 359 17.81 -36.83 6.55
CA THR A 359 16.79 -36.17 5.70
C THR A 359 15.77 -37.14 5.12
N GLU A 360 16.13 -38.42 4.94
CA GLU A 360 15.23 -39.43 4.35
C GLU A 360 14.06 -39.82 5.26
N THR A 361 14.21 -39.69 6.57
CA THR A 361 13.19 -40.12 7.56
C THR A 361 12.17 -39.04 7.91
N LEU A 362 12.47 -37.76 7.64
CA LEU A 362 11.58 -36.65 8.01
C LEU A 362 10.90 -35.96 6.83
N MET A 363 11.28 -36.24 5.58
CA MET A 363 10.70 -35.58 4.40
C MET A 363 10.30 -36.56 3.28
N PRO A 364 9.39 -37.54 3.52
CA PRO A 364 8.82 -38.29 2.41
C PRO A 364 7.92 -37.41 1.50
N PHE A 365 7.47 -36.24 1.98
CA PHE A 365 6.28 -35.56 1.44
C PHE A 365 6.48 -34.56 0.31
N LEU A 366 7.70 -34.15 -0.04
CA LEU A 366 7.93 -33.18 -1.12
C LEU A 366 9.19 -33.51 -1.93
N SER A 367 9.24 -34.71 -2.52
CA SER A 367 10.16 -34.91 -3.64
C SER A 367 9.63 -34.10 -4.82
N LEU A 368 10.23 -32.93 -5.04
CA LEU A 368 10.14 -32.15 -6.27
C LEU A 368 10.69 -33.05 -7.41
N LEU A 369 9.83 -33.94 -7.91
CA LEU A 369 10.12 -34.97 -8.91
C LEU A 369 10.12 -34.38 -10.33
N SER A 370 10.97 -33.39 -10.57
CA SER A 370 11.78 -33.34 -11.80
C SER A 370 13.24 -33.35 -11.35
N THR A 371 14.11 -34.01 -12.09
CA THR A 371 15.56 -34.03 -11.83
C THR A 371 16.18 -32.63 -11.76
N ASP A 372 15.48 -31.62 -12.27
CA ASP A 372 15.95 -30.23 -12.31
C ASP A 372 15.61 -29.48 -11.01
N THR A 373 14.63 -29.97 -10.23
CA THR A 373 14.09 -29.26 -9.06
C THR A 373 14.68 -29.68 -7.72
N ILE A 374 15.61 -30.62 -7.67
CA ILE A 374 16.35 -30.91 -6.42
C ILE A 374 17.31 -29.76 -6.08
N ASN A 375 17.75 -29.00 -7.10
CA ASN A 375 18.71 -27.91 -6.93
C ASN A 375 18.12 -26.59 -6.41
N ILE A 376 16.78 -26.47 -6.29
CA ILE A 376 16.15 -25.21 -5.84
C ILE A 376 15.92 -25.14 -4.33
N MET A 377 16.01 -26.27 -3.62
CA MET A 377 15.79 -26.29 -2.17
C MET A 377 17.07 -25.88 -1.44
N ILE A 378 16.94 -24.97 -0.48
CA ILE A 378 18.05 -24.51 0.37
C ILE A 378 17.78 -24.89 1.83
N PRO A 379 18.82 -25.04 2.67
CA PRO A 379 18.62 -25.13 4.12
C PRO A 379 17.96 -23.85 4.64
N ARG A 380 17.30 -23.94 5.80
CA ARG A 380 16.74 -22.76 6.50
C ARG A 380 17.85 -21.69 6.64
N PRO A 381 17.66 -20.46 6.13
CA PRO A 381 18.60 -19.38 6.34
C PRO A 381 18.81 -19.15 7.84
N GLN A 382 20.07 -18.96 8.27
CA GLN A 382 20.37 -18.61 9.65
C GLN A 382 19.68 -17.27 9.98
N ASN A 383 19.10 -17.14 11.17
CA ASN A 383 18.39 -15.94 11.64
C ASN A 383 17.04 -15.61 10.98
N MET A 384 16.48 -16.48 10.13
CA MET A 384 15.12 -16.29 9.61
C MET A 384 14.07 -16.57 10.68
N ASP A 385 13.11 -15.66 10.86
CA ASP A 385 11.99 -15.83 11.78
C ASP A 385 11.22 -17.12 11.50
N GLU A 386 10.67 -17.72 12.55
CA GLU A 386 9.80 -18.89 12.36
C GLU A 386 8.48 -18.46 11.76
N PRO A 387 8.03 -19.13 10.68
CA PRO A 387 6.79 -18.77 10.06
C PRO A 387 5.63 -19.03 11.04
N PRO A 388 4.60 -18.16 11.05
CA PRO A 388 3.53 -18.25 12.03
C PRO A 388 2.84 -19.62 11.91
N PRO A 389 2.64 -20.34 13.03
CA PRO A 389 2.00 -21.65 12.98
C PRO A 389 0.61 -21.51 12.37
N PHE A 390 0.15 -22.55 11.67
CA PHE A 390 -1.23 -22.59 11.22
C PHE A 390 -2.14 -22.49 12.45
N GLN A 391 -2.90 -21.40 12.53
CA GLN A 391 -4.03 -21.35 13.43
C GLN A 391 -5.05 -22.32 12.87
N LYS A 392 -5.25 -23.43 13.60
CA LYS A 392 -6.32 -24.38 13.29
C LYS A 392 -7.61 -23.56 13.27
N LEU A 393 -8.20 -23.42 12.08
CA LEU A 393 -9.53 -22.86 11.96
C LEU A 393 -10.39 -23.75 12.84
N GLU A 394 -10.92 -23.18 13.93
CA GLU A 394 -11.87 -23.90 14.76
C GLU A 394 -12.96 -24.39 13.83
N HIS A 395 -13.11 -25.71 13.77
CA HIS A 395 -14.09 -26.32 12.90
C HIS A 395 -15.43 -25.74 13.32
N VAL A 396 -15.99 -24.85 12.49
CA VAL A 396 -17.25 -24.20 12.80
C VAL A 396 -18.26 -25.33 12.84
N SER A 397 -18.73 -25.67 14.05
CA SER A 397 -19.74 -26.68 14.21
C SER A 397 -20.96 -26.27 13.38
N LEU A 398 -21.72 -27.25 12.90
CA LEU A 398 -22.95 -26.97 12.15
C LEU A 398 -23.89 -26.05 12.94
N ASP A 399 -23.86 -26.15 14.28
CA ASP A 399 -24.59 -25.27 15.19
C ASP A 399 -24.05 -23.84 15.18
N ASN A 400 -22.73 -23.64 15.22
CA ASN A 400 -22.13 -22.31 15.09
C ASN A 400 -22.43 -21.67 13.73
N PHE A 401 -22.44 -22.47 12.65
CA PHE A 401 -22.81 -22.00 11.32
C PHE A 401 -24.29 -21.59 11.26
N ASN A 402 -25.19 -22.37 11.86
CA ASN A 402 -26.60 -22.03 11.96
C ASN A 402 -26.83 -20.76 12.79
N ASN A 403 -26.08 -20.57 13.87
CA ASN A 403 -26.12 -19.35 14.68
C ASN A 403 -25.63 -18.13 13.89
N LEU A 404 -24.52 -18.25 13.15
CA LEU A 404 -24.02 -17.19 12.27
C LEU A 404 -25.03 -16.83 11.17
N LEU A 405 -25.69 -17.82 10.57
CA LEU A 405 -26.77 -17.56 9.60
C LEU A 405 -27.97 -16.85 10.24
N ALA A 406 -28.33 -17.20 11.48
CA ALA A 406 -29.41 -16.54 12.21
C ALA A 406 -29.07 -15.07 12.49
N ASP A 407 -27.83 -14.78 12.87
CA ASP A 407 -27.37 -13.42 13.15
C ASP A 407 -27.22 -12.61 11.86
N LEU A 408 -26.68 -13.17 10.79
CA LEU A 408 -26.63 -12.52 9.47
C LEU A 408 -28.03 -12.15 8.97
N ASN A 409 -29.03 -13.02 9.21
CA ASN A 409 -30.42 -12.71 8.90
C ASN A 409 -31.01 -11.59 9.79
N LYS A 410 -30.62 -11.48 11.06
CA LYS A 410 -31.00 -10.35 11.93
C LYS A 410 -30.39 -9.05 11.44
N ASP A 411 -29.12 -9.07 11.06
CA ASP A 411 -28.40 -7.91 10.55
C ASP A 411 -28.96 -7.46 9.20
N GLN A 412 -29.30 -8.39 8.31
CA GLN A 412 -29.97 -8.06 7.06
C GLN A 412 -31.34 -7.40 7.32
N LYS A 413 -32.10 -7.85 8.33
CA LYS A 413 -33.35 -7.20 8.73
C LYS A 413 -33.10 -5.81 9.31
N HIS A 414 -32.04 -5.61 10.09
CA HIS A 414 -31.67 -4.31 10.63
C HIS A 414 -31.23 -3.35 9.52
N ALA A 415 -30.42 -3.80 8.58
CA ALA A 415 -30.00 -3.03 7.40
C ALA A 415 -31.22 -2.59 6.57
N LYS A 416 -32.20 -3.48 6.32
CA LYS A 416 -33.46 -3.11 5.64
C LYS A 416 -34.26 -2.05 6.41
N LYS A 417 -34.26 -2.08 7.75
CA LYS A 417 -34.89 -1.02 8.56
C LYS A 417 -34.14 0.31 8.45
N LEU A 418 -32.81 0.29 8.39
CA LEU A 418 -32.01 1.49 8.20
C LEU A 418 -32.20 2.08 6.80
N THR A 419 -32.25 1.26 5.74
CA THR A 419 -32.49 1.75 4.38
C THR A 419 -33.87 2.37 4.24
N THR A 420 -34.91 1.74 4.81
CA THR A 420 -36.27 2.32 4.80
C THR A 420 -36.36 3.61 5.60
N ASN A 421 -35.61 3.75 6.70
CA ASN A 421 -35.50 5.01 7.43
C ASN A 421 -34.75 6.08 6.61
N ALA A 422 -33.68 5.71 5.92
CA ALA A 422 -32.94 6.61 5.04
C ALA A 422 -33.82 7.10 3.88
N GLU A 423 -34.58 6.21 3.24
CA GLU A 423 -35.55 6.57 2.20
C GLU A 423 -36.62 7.57 2.72
N ARG A 424 -37.10 7.36 3.95
CA ARG A 424 -38.02 8.32 4.61
C ARG A 424 -37.37 9.68 4.83
N MET A 425 -36.11 9.73 5.27
CA MET A 425 -35.38 10.99 5.44
C MET A 425 -35.14 11.70 4.10
N THR A 426 -34.74 10.98 3.06
CA THR A 426 -34.57 11.54 1.71
C THR A 426 -35.88 12.14 1.19
N LYS A 427 -37.01 11.45 1.40
CA LYS A 427 -38.33 11.97 1.03
C LYS A 427 -38.70 13.26 1.79
N LEU A 428 -38.36 13.34 3.08
CA LEU A 428 -38.58 14.56 3.88
C LEU A 428 -37.70 15.72 3.38
N LEU A 429 -36.45 15.44 3.01
CA LEU A 429 -35.55 16.44 2.42
C LEU A 429 -36.08 16.94 1.07
N ASP A 430 -36.54 16.05 0.19
CA ASP A 430 -37.15 16.43 -1.09
C ASP A 430 -38.42 17.27 -0.91
N MET A 431 -39.27 16.92 0.06
CA MET A 431 -40.44 17.74 0.40
C MET A 431 -40.02 19.13 0.88
N SER A 432 -38.97 19.23 1.70
CA SER A 432 -38.44 20.51 2.20
C SER A 432 -37.84 21.38 1.08
N LEU A 433 -37.07 20.78 0.17
CA LEU A 433 -36.47 21.47 -0.98
C LEU A 433 -37.55 21.95 -1.96
N THR A 434 -38.58 21.13 -2.18
CA THR A 434 -39.73 21.50 -3.02
C THR A 434 -40.50 22.66 -2.40
N ALA A 435 -40.73 22.65 -1.08
CA ALA A 435 -41.35 23.76 -0.36
C ALA A 435 -40.51 25.05 -0.48
N PHE A 436 -39.17 24.95 -0.40
CA PHE A 436 -38.28 26.09 -0.55
C PHE A 436 -38.31 26.69 -1.96
N LYS A 437 -38.26 25.85 -3.01
CA LYS A 437 -38.41 26.29 -4.40
C LYS A 437 -39.75 26.96 -4.66
N ASN A 438 -40.83 26.42 -4.10
CA ASN A 438 -42.16 27.02 -4.19
C ASN A 438 -42.22 28.38 -3.47
N ALA A 439 -41.57 28.51 -2.31
CA ALA A 439 -41.48 29.78 -1.58
C ALA A 439 -40.71 30.86 -2.37
N GLU A 440 -39.66 30.48 -3.12
CA GLU A 440 -38.95 31.41 -4.00
C GLU A 440 -39.84 31.89 -5.17
N GLY A 441 -40.60 30.97 -5.77
CA GLY A 441 -41.61 31.30 -6.78
C GLY A 441 -42.69 32.24 -6.24
N GLU A 442 -43.14 32.02 -5.00
CA GLU A 442 -44.07 32.93 -4.33
C GLU A 442 -43.48 34.31 -4.07
N ARG A 443 -42.19 34.43 -3.73
CA ARG A 443 -41.53 35.74 -3.56
C ARG A 443 -41.55 36.54 -4.87
N LYS A 444 -41.27 35.88 -6.00
CA LYS A 444 -41.34 36.50 -7.33
C LYS A 444 -42.77 36.94 -7.68
N ARG A 445 -43.79 36.13 -7.35
CA ARG A 445 -45.21 36.49 -7.52
C ARG A 445 -45.65 37.63 -6.59
N LYS A 446 -45.13 37.68 -5.35
CA LYS A 446 -45.42 38.76 -4.40
C LYS A 446 -44.83 40.10 -4.86
N ALA A 447 -43.73 40.10 -5.59
CA ALA A 447 -43.12 41.32 -6.13
C ALA A 447 -44.02 42.03 -7.16
N THR A 448 -44.84 41.29 -7.91
CA THR A 448 -45.78 41.85 -8.91
C THR A 448 -47.17 42.20 -8.34
N MET A 449 -47.42 41.93 -7.05
CA MET A 449 -48.69 42.20 -6.40
C MET A 449 -48.79 43.61 -5.79
N SER A 450 -50.00 44.18 -5.82
CA SER A 450 -50.31 45.43 -5.11
C SER A 450 -50.07 45.30 -3.60
N VAL A 451 -49.77 46.43 -2.95
CA VAL A 451 -49.41 46.49 -1.52
C VAL A 451 -50.51 45.91 -0.62
N GLU A 452 -51.78 46.20 -0.94
CA GLU A 452 -52.94 45.67 -0.19
C GLU A 452 -53.05 44.15 -0.30
N LYS A 453 -52.89 43.59 -1.50
CA LYS A 453 -52.88 42.14 -1.71
C LYS A 453 -51.74 41.47 -0.96
N ARG A 454 -50.53 42.06 -0.95
CA ARG A 454 -49.39 41.57 -0.17
C ARG A 454 -49.68 41.51 1.33
N ARG A 455 -50.31 42.57 1.89
CA ARG A 455 -50.65 42.63 3.31
C ARG A 455 -51.66 41.54 3.69
N TRP A 456 -52.71 41.36 2.88
CA TRP A 456 -53.71 40.31 3.12
C TRP A 456 -53.11 38.91 3.01
N LEU A 457 -52.29 38.67 1.98
CA LEU A 457 -51.61 37.38 1.80
C LEU A 457 -50.67 37.06 2.97
N SER A 458 -49.95 38.06 3.49
CA SER A 458 -49.07 37.89 4.65
C SER A 458 -49.85 37.50 5.91
N ILE A 459 -50.99 38.15 6.17
CA ILE A 459 -51.85 37.83 7.32
C ILE A 459 -52.40 36.40 7.17
N PHE A 460 -52.87 36.06 5.98
CA PHE A 460 -53.42 34.74 5.69
C PHE A 460 -52.36 33.63 5.81
N THR A 461 -51.15 33.83 5.26
CA THR A 461 -50.06 32.86 5.40
C THR A 461 -49.63 32.70 6.85
N THR A 462 -49.57 33.80 7.61
CA THR A 462 -49.23 33.75 9.05
C THR A 462 -50.27 32.97 9.83
N TRP A 463 -51.56 33.14 9.50
CA TRP A 463 -52.64 32.39 10.12
C TRP A 463 -52.57 30.89 9.79
N ILE A 464 -52.34 30.51 8.53
CA ILE A 464 -52.19 29.10 8.13
C ILE A 464 -50.99 28.46 8.84
N VAL A 465 -49.83 29.13 8.82
CA VAL A 465 -48.62 28.62 9.49
C VAL A 465 -48.89 28.44 10.99
N ARG A 466 -49.57 29.39 11.63
CA ARG A 466 -49.96 29.26 13.05
C ARG A 466 -50.85 28.05 13.29
N GLN A 467 -51.83 27.78 12.43
CA GLN A 467 -52.71 26.61 12.54
C GLN A 467 -51.94 25.29 12.34
N GLN A 468 -51.02 25.24 11.37
CA GLN A 468 -50.17 24.07 11.14
C GLN A 468 -49.24 23.82 12.33
N VAL A 469 -48.62 24.86 12.88
CA VAL A 469 -47.77 24.76 14.08
C VAL A 469 -48.59 24.27 15.28
N LEU A 470 -49.83 24.74 15.47
CA LEU A 470 -50.69 24.25 16.55
C LEU A 470 -51.03 22.76 16.39
N LYS A 471 -51.36 22.31 15.17
CA LYS A 471 -51.61 20.89 14.89
C LYS A 471 -50.37 20.01 15.12
N VAL A 472 -49.21 20.46 14.65
CA VAL A 472 -47.95 19.73 14.87
C VAL A 472 -47.61 19.70 16.36
N LYS A 473 -47.80 20.82 17.07
CA LYS A 473 -47.61 20.89 18.52
C LYS A 473 -48.54 19.91 19.25
N GLU A 474 -49.79 19.79 18.83
CA GLU A 474 -50.75 18.84 19.38
C GLU A 474 -50.34 17.38 19.14
N LEU A 475 -49.89 17.05 17.92
CA LEU A 475 -49.38 15.71 17.59
C LEU A 475 -48.09 15.35 18.35
N LEU A 476 -47.26 16.34 18.66
CA LEU A 476 -45.99 16.14 19.36
C LEU A 476 -46.11 16.14 20.87
N LYS A 477 -47.26 16.50 21.46
CA LYS A 477 -47.46 16.51 22.92
C LYS A 477 -47.13 15.18 23.58
N ASP A 478 -47.39 14.08 22.89
CA ASP A 478 -47.18 12.72 23.41
C ASP A 478 -45.80 12.14 23.01
N SER A 479 -44.98 12.88 22.26
CA SER A 479 -43.66 12.40 21.83
C SER A 479 -42.60 12.63 22.92
N PRO A 480 -41.94 11.57 23.44
CA PRO A 480 -40.94 11.72 24.51
C PRO A 480 -39.72 12.56 24.07
N ALA A 481 -39.33 12.50 22.80
CA ALA A 481 -38.25 13.33 22.27
C ALA A 481 -38.61 14.83 22.27
N TYR A 482 -39.87 15.17 21.97
CA TYR A 482 -40.33 16.55 22.01
C TYR A 482 -40.39 17.10 23.43
N LEU A 483 -40.82 16.28 24.40
CA LEU A 483 -40.81 16.64 25.82
C LEU A 483 -39.39 16.91 26.34
N SER A 484 -38.42 16.07 25.98
CA SER A 484 -37.01 16.27 26.33
C SER A 484 -36.46 17.58 25.75
N LEU A 485 -36.76 17.87 24.49
CA LEU A 485 -36.31 19.09 23.83
C LEU A 485 -36.98 20.34 24.42
N MET A 486 -38.27 20.24 24.76
CA MET A 486 -38.99 21.31 25.45
C MET A 486 -38.37 21.60 26.83
N GLN A 487 -38.08 20.57 27.60
CA GLN A 487 -37.41 20.69 28.90
C GLN A 487 -36.04 21.37 28.75
N GLU A 488 -35.22 20.92 27.80
CA GLU A 488 -33.91 21.53 27.52
C GLU A 488 -34.05 23.00 27.13
N THR A 489 -35.07 23.38 26.34
CA THR A 489 -35.31 24.79 25.99
C THR A 489 -35.78 25.64 27.16
N GLU A 490 -36.54 25.06 28.10
CA GLU A 490 -36.96 25.74 29.33
C GLU A 490 -35.78 25.94 30.28
N GLU A 491 -34.92 24.94 30.41
CA GLU A 491 -33.66 25.03 31.17
C GLU A 491 -32.73 26.09 30.58
N LYS A 492 -32.58 26.13 29.25
CA LYS A 492 -31.79 27.18 28.56
C LYS A 492 -32.37 28.58 28.77
N LYS A 493 -33.70 28.74 28.73
CA LYS A 493 -34.34 30.02 29.01
C LYS A 493 -34.19 30.43 30.47
N ALA A 494 -34.29 29.49 31.40
CA ALA A 494 -34.09 29.75 32.82
C ALA A 494 -32.63 30.16 33.11
N ALA A 495 -31.66 29.49 32.50
CA ALA A 495 -30.23 29.84 32.60
C ALA A 495 -29.95 31.23 32.02
N ALA A 496 -30.52 31.55 30.86
CA ALA A 496 -30.39 32.87 30.24
C ALA A 496 -31.02 33.99 31.09
N ALA A 497 -32.19 33.74 31.70
CA ALA A 497 -32.82 34.68 32.61
C ALA A 497 -32.01 34.87 33.92
N ALA A 498 -31.26 33.86 34.33
CA ALA A 498 -30.36 33.91 35.48
C ALA A 498 -28.98 34.52 35.18
N GLY A 499 -28.70 34.89 33.92
CA GLY A 499 -27.40 35.45 33.51
C GLY A 499 -26.24 34.43 33.53
N LEU A 500 -26.55 33.13 33.53
CA LEU A 500 -25.55 32.07 33.42
C LEU A 500 -25.20 31.83 31.95
N GLU A 501 -23.94 32.08 31.58
CA GLU A 501 -23.41 31.68 30.27
C GLU A 501 -23.32 30.15 30.20
N LEU A 502 -24.17 29.54 29.37
CA LEU A 502 -24.09 28.12 29.07
C LEU A 502 -22.96 27.85 28.06
N PRO A 503 -22.29 26.69 28.16
CA PRO A 503 -21.24 26.32 27.21
C PRO A 503 -21.80 26.27 25.77
N PRO A 504 -21.04 26.74 24.77
CA PRO A 504 -21.43 26.61 23.37
C PRO A 504 -21.52 25.13 22.98
N ILE A 505 -22.50 24.83 22.12
CA ILE A 505 -22.74 23.49 21.54
C ILE A 505 -21.56 23.08 20.67
#